data_AF-A0A1C6K3V4-F1
#
_entry.id   AF-A0A1C6K3V4-F1
#
_cell.length_a   1.000
_cell.length_b   1.000
_cell.length_c   1.000
_cell.angle_alpha   90.00
_cell.angle_beta   90.00
_cell.angle_gamma   90.00
#
_symmetry.space_group_name_H-M   'P 1'
#
loop_
_entity.id
_entity.type
_entity.pdbx_description
1 polymer ?
#
loop_
_entity_poly.entity_id
_entity_poly.type
_entity_poly.pdbx_seq_one_letter_code
_entity_poly.pdbx_strand_id
1 'polypeptide(L)'
;MYEEQLNEKEDYSRLARTVCINIFNFKYLKTDNFHTGYRFKEIETNEELTDVMEGHFIEVPKLQDSSDEKDMIVAWTEFLKNPESEKVRGLELSIEEIRQAKDELIRMSNYE
;
A
#
# COMPACT_ATOMS: atom_id res chain seq x y z
N MET A 1 12.59 -10.28 -3.60
CA MET A 1 12.08 -9.12 -4.38
C MET A 1 12.76 -9.01 -5.74
N TYR A 2 14.11 -8.96 -5.81
CA TYR A 2 14.84 -9.01 -7.07
C TYR A 2 15.42 -10.37 -7.45
N GLU A 3 15.57 -11.27 -6.47
CA GLU A 3 16.13 -12.62 -6.66
C GLU A 3 15.32 -13.46 -7.67
N GLU A 4 14.01 -13.27 -7.75
CA GLU A 4 13.15 -13.98 -8.71
C GLU A 4 13.15 -13.36 -10.11
N GLN A 5 13.71 -12.15 -10.28
CA GLN A 5 13.67 -11.42 -11.55
C GLN A 5 14.85 -11.71 -12.47
N LEU A 6 15.97 -12.20 -11.91
CA LEU A 6 17.21 -12.45 -12.64
C LEU A 6 17.74 -13.84 -12.35
N ASN A 7 18.11 -14.54 -13.41
CA ASN A 7 18.88 -15.77 -13.35
C ASN A 7 20.39 -15.48 -13.38
N GLU A 8 21.19 -16.48 -13.04
CA GLU A 8 22.65 -16.37 -13.08
C GLU A 8 23.12 -15.87 -14.47
N LYS A 9 23.96 -14.83 -14.47
CA LYS A 9 24.54 -14.17 -15.67
C LYS A 9 23.60 -13.27 -16.48
N GLU A 10 22.38 -13.01 -16.02
CA GLU A 10 21.52 -12.00 -16.63
C GLU A 10 21.96 -10.57 -16.26
N ASP A 11 21.76 -9.63 -17.19
CA ASP A 11 22.16 -8.23 -17.05
C ASP A 11 21.18 -7.45 -16.15
N TYR A 12 21.70 -6.63 -15.23
CA TYR A 12 20.90 -5.84 -14.30
C TYR A 12 20.02 -4.78 -14.98
N SER A 13 20.28 -4.41 -16.23
CA SER A 13 19.37 -3.59 -17.06
C SER A 13 18.00 -4.24 -17.28
N ARG A 14 17.86 -5.54 -17.01
CA ARG A 14 16.59 -6.28 -17.07
C ARG A 14 15.79 -6.24 -15.77
N LEU A 15 16.31 -5.61 -14.72
CA LEU A 15 15.55 -5.42 -13.48
C LEU A 15 14.27 -4.64 -13.75
N ALA A 16 13.15 -5.23 -13.38
CA ALA A 16 11.87 -4.55 -13.49
C ALA A 16 11.74 -3.56 -12.33
N ARG A 17 11.14 -2.39 -12.61
CA ARG A 17 10.73 -1.47 -11.56
C ARG A 17 9.86 -2.22 -10.56
N THR A 18 10.24 -2.13 -9.30
CA THR A 18 9.67 -2.89 -8.21
C THR A 18 9.17 -1.94 -7.13
N VAL A 19 7.87 -2.03 -6.86
CA VAL A 19 7.20 -1.29 -5.78
C VAL A 19 6.95 -2.26 -4.64
N CYS A 20 7.52 -1.97 -3.47
CA CYS A 20 7.24 -2.69 -2.24
C CYS A 20 6.22 -1.90 -1.43
N ILE A 21 5.08 -2.51 -1.10
CA ILE A 21 4.06 -1.90 -0.24
C ILE A 21 4.08 -2.61 1.11
N ASN A 22 4.42 -1.86 2.16
CA ASN A 22 4.41 -2.33 3.55
C ASN A 22 3.21 -1.71 4.25
N ILE A 23 2.39 -2.55 4.89
CA ILE A 23 1.19 -2.10 5.63
C ILE A 23 1.40 -2.43 7.11
N PHE A 24 1.30 -1.42 7.97
CA PHE A 24 1.52 -1.55 9.40
C PHE A 24 0.28 -1.15 10.21
N ASN A 25 -0.06 -1.98 11.19
CA ASN A 25 -1.08 -1.67 12.19
C ASN A 25 -0.51 -0.98 13.44
N PHE A 26 0.69 -0.39 13.33
CA PHE A 26 1.38 0.35 14.40
C PHE A 26 2.14 1.53 13.80
N LYS A 27 2.54 2.48 14.66
CA LYS A 27 3.38 3.62 14.27
C LYS A 27 4.85 3.22 14.38
N TYR A 28 5.55 3.29 13.26
CA TYR A 28 6.96 2.97 13.08
C TYR A 28 7.77 4.18 12.61
N LEU A 29 7.28 4.91 11.60
CA LEU A 29 8.01 6.03 11.01
C LEU A 29 7.84 7.30 11.84
N LYS A 30 8.84 8.19 11.78
CA LYS A 30 8.83 9.49 12.49
C LYS A 30 7.91 10.53 11.85
N THR A 31 7.56 10.38 10.58
CA THR A 31 6.64 11.27 9.87
C THR A 31 5.22 11.09 10.39
N ASP A 32 4.41 12.15 10.36
CA ASP A 32 2.99 12.06 10.73
C ASP A 32 2.10 11.59 9.58
N ASN A 33 2.65 11.49 8.36
CA ASN A 33 1.92 11.00 7.20
C ASN A 33 1.55 9.52 7.38
N PHE A 34 0.32 9.15 7.03
CA PHE A 34 -0.12 7.76 7.06
C PHE A 34 0.43 6.94 5.88
N HIS A 35 0.72 7.58 4.75
CA HIS A 35 1.37 6.98 3.60
C HIS A 35 2.66 7.74 3.29
N THR A 36 3.78 7.02 3.21
CA THR A 36 5.08 7.58 2.83
C THR A 36 5.78 6.69 1.80
N GLY A 37 6.23 7.29 0.70
CA GLY A 37 7.07 6.65 -0.31
C GLY A 37 8.54 7.01 -0.13
N TYR A 38 9.44 6.04 -0.30
CA TYR A 38 10.88 6.20 -0.27
C TYR A 38 11.51 5.72 -1.56
N ARG A 39 12.50 6.48 -2.03
CA ARG A 39 13.35 6.16 -3.19
C ARG A 39 14.82 6.37 -2.83
N PHE A 40 15.71 5.79 -3.64
CA PHE A 40 17.14 6.00 -3.49
C PHE A 40 17.58 7.32 -4.12
N LYS A 41 18.15 8.19 -3.29
CA LYS A 41 18.60 9.52 -3.69
C LYS A 41 19.98 9.82 -3.11
N GLU A 42 20.73 10.64 -3.83
CA GLU A 42 21.96 11.25 -3.32
C GLU A 42 21.60 12.20 -2.16
N ILE A 43 22.42 12.24 -1.11
CA ILE A 43 22.07 12.87 0.17
C ILE A 43 22.12 14.40 0.08
N GLU A 44 23.09 14.97 -0.64
CA GLU A 44 23.34 16.41 -0.69
C GLU A 44 22.51 17.10 -1.78
N THR A 45 22.43 16.50 -2.97
CA THR A 45 21.73 17.05 -4.13
C THR A 45 20.26 16.61 -4.20
N ASN A 46 19.88 15.57 -3.45
CA ASN A 46 18.58 14.91 -3.54
C ASN A 46 18.27 14.38 -4.96
N GLU A 47 19.31 14.19 -5.78
CA GLU A 47 19.20 13.60 -7.13
C GLU A 47 18.80 12.14 -7.01
N GLU A 48 17.79 11.73 -7.78
CA GLU A 48 17.30 10.36 -7.78
C GLU A 48 18.32 9.45 -8.47
N LEU A 49 18.90 8.52 -7.71
CA LEU A 49 19.91 7.60 -8.23
C LEU A 49 19.28 6.60 -9.22
N THR A 50 18.08 6.12 -8.90
CA THR A 50 17.35 5.15 -9.70
C THR A 50 15.88 5.10 -9.29
N ASP A 51 15.03 4.80 -10.26
CA ASP A 51 13.60 4.56 -10.12
C ASP A 51 13.26 3.05 -10.11
N VAL A 52 14.26 2.17 -10.04
CA VAL A 52 14.08 0.72 -10.08
C VAL A 52 13.41 0.18 -8.81
N MET A 53 13.62 0.82 -7.65
CA MET A 53 12.98 0.44 -6.40
C MET A 53 12.22 1.59 -5.76
N GLU A 54 11.00 1.31 -5.32
CA GLU A 54 10.21 2.24 -4.50
C GLU A 54 9.60 1.51 -3.30
N GLY A 55 9.78 2.07 -2.11
CA GLY A 55 9.24 1.53 -0.87
C GLY A 55 8.09 2.39 -0.36
N HIS A 56 6.88 1.84 -0.35
CA HIS A 56 5.69 2.44 0.24
C HIS A 56 5.46 1.89 1.63
N PHE A 57 5.15 2.78 2.56
CA PHE A 57 4.76 2.44 3.93
C PHE A 57 3.42 3.08 4.23
N ILE A 58 2.45 2.26 4.60
CA ILE A 58 1.10 2.65 4.99
C ILE A 58 0.91 2.28 6.45
N GLU A 59 0.83 3.29 7.32
CA GLU A 59 0.61 3.13 8.75
C GLU A 59 -0.86 3.40 9.07
N VAL A 60 -1.66 2.32 9.10
CA VAL A 60 -3.11 2.34 9.38
C VAL A 60 -3.51 3.23 10.56
N PRO A 61 -2.83 3.21 11.74
CA PRO A 61 -3.22 4.06 12.87
C PRO A 61 -2.92 5.55 12.70
N LYS A 62 -2.27 5.97 11.62
CA LYS A 62 -2.04 7.39 11.29
C LYS A 62 -3.08 7.95 10.33
N LEU A 63 -3.96 7.10 9.77
CA LEU A 63 -5.05 7.56 8.91
C LEU A 63 -5.97 8.47 9.72
N GLN A 64 -6.15 9.71 9.25
CA GLN A 64 -7.07 10.67 9.86
C GLN A 64 -8.46 10.54 9.25
N ASP A 65 -9.49 10.74 10.07
CA ASP A 65 -10.89 10.58 9.66
C ASP A 65 -11.32 11.60 8.58
N SER A 66 -10.62 12.74 8.46
CA SER A 66 -10.86 13.79 7.46
C SER A 66 -10.14 13.57 6.12
N SER A 67 -9.57 12.38 5.89
CA SER A 67 -8.93 12.02 4.63
C SER A 67 -9.96 11.85 3.52
N ASP A 68 -9.61 12.26 2.29
CA ASP A 68 -10.51 12.19 1.14
C ASP A 68 -10.83 10.72 0.83
N GLU A 69 -12.09 10.34 1.07
CA GLU A 69 -12.60 8.97 0.95
C GLU A 69 -12.58 8.44 -0.49
N LYS A 70 -12.29 9.31 -1.47
CA LYS A 70 -12.12 8.93 -2.88
C LYS A 70 -10.70 8.50 -3.25
N ASP A 71 -9.74 8.64 -2.34
CA ASP A 71 -8.43 8.03 -2.53
C ASP A 71 -8.53 6.52 -2.29
N MET A 72 -8.18 5.74 -3.31
CA MET A 72 -8.19 4.28 -3.26
C MET A 72 -7.34 3.75 -2.08
N ILE A 73 -6.23 4.40 -1.74
CA ILE A 73 -5.39 4.00 -0.60
C ILE A 73 -6.16 4.20 0.71
N VAL A 74 -6.91 5.29 0.86
CA VAL A 74 -7.74 5.55 2.04
C VAL A 74 -8.85 4.50 2.14
N ALA A 75 -9.53 4.21 1.02
CA ALA A 75 -10.60 3.22 0.98
C ALA A 75 -10.12 1.82 1.41
N TRP A 76 -8.98 1.36 0.87
CA TRP A 76 -8.36 0.10 1.29
C TRP A 76 -7.90 0.13 2.74
N THR A 77 -7.37 1.25 3.22
CA THR A 77 -6.91 1.37 4.61
C THR A 77 -8.08 1.30 5.60
N GLU A 78 -9.22 1.93 5.28
CA GLU A 78 -10.46 1.82 6.09
C GLU A 78 -11.02 0.39 6.07
N PHE A 79 -11.01 -0.26 4.90
CA PHE A 79 -11.39 -1.67 4.78
C PHE A 79 -10.52 -2.59 5.65
N LEU A 80 -9.19 -2.43 5.59
CA LEU A 80 -8.25 -3.21 6.40
C LEU A 80 -8.35 -2.92 7.90
N LYS A 81 -8.72 -1.70 8.27
CA LYS A 81 -8.93 -1.29 9.66
C LYS A 81 -10.19 -1.92 10.25
N ASN A 82 -11.31 -1.84 9.54
CA ASN A 82 -12.57 -2.49 9.92
C ASN A 82 -13.52 -2.64 8.71
N PRO A 83 -13.62 -3.85 8.12
CA PRO A 83 -14.43 -4.09 6.93
C PRO A 83 -15.95 -3.98 7.18
N GLU A 84 -16.39 -4.00 8.44
CA GLU A 84 -17.81 -3.89 8.82
C GLU A 84 -18.24 -2.48 9.23
N SER A 85 -17.32 -1.51 9.20
CA SER A 85 -17.62 -0.12 9.57
C SER A 85 -18.65 0.53 8.64
N GLU A 86 -19.41 1.50 9.15
CA GLU A 86 -20.37 2.26 8.32
C GLU A 86 -19.68 2.98 7.15
N LYS A 87 -18.45 3.44 7.37
CA LYS A 87 -17.63 4.07 6.33
C LYS A 87 -17.35 3.12 5.17
N VAL A 88 -16.92 1.88 5.46
CA VAL A 88 -16.70 0.86 4.43
C VAL A 88 -17.99 0.49 3.71
N ARG A 89 -19.13 0.41 4.41
CA ARG A 89 -20.43 0.20 3.75
C ARG A 89 -20.78 1.30 2.75
N GLY A 90 -20.44 2.54 3.05
CA GLY A 90 -20.56 3.66 2.11
C GLY A 90 -19.63 3.51 0.91
N LEU A 91 -18.39 3.06 1.15
CA LEU A 91 -17.41 2.82 0.09
C LEU A 91 -17.82 1.67 -0.84
N GLU A 92 -18.43 0.59 -0.34
CA GLU A 92 -18.94 -0.53 -1.17
C GLU A 92 -19.94 -0.08 -2.25
N LEU A 93 -20.69 1.00 -1.99
CA LEU A 93 -21.66 1.55 -2.94
C LEU A 93 -21.00 2.38 -4.05
N SER A 94 -19.79 2.90 -3.80
CA SER A 94 -19.10 3.83 -4.69
C SER A 94 -17.83 3.28 -5.33
N ILE A 95 -17.22 2.24 -4.73
CA ILE A 95 -15.97 1.62 -5.15
C ILE A 95 -16.19 0.11 -5.29
N GLU A 96 -16.16 -0.37 -6.54
CA GLU A 96 -16.45 -1.77 -6.87
C GLU A 96 -15.41 -2.73 -6.27
N GLU A 97 -14.14 -2.34 -6.25
CA GLU A 97 -13.05 -3.15 -5.72
C GLU A 97 -13.21 -3.46 -4.23
N ILE A 98 -13.70 -2.49 -3.45
CA ILE A 98 -13.97 -2.65 -2.01
C ILE A 98 -15.16 -3.59 -1.79
N ARG A 99 -16.21 -3.49 -2.62
CA ARG A 99 -17.34 -4.41 -2.59
C ARG A 99 -16.90 -5.85 -2.87
N GLN A 100 -16.11 -6.05 -3.95
CA GLN A 100 -15.59 -7.36 -4.30
C GLN A 100 -14.69 -7.95 -3.19
N ALA A 101 -13.85 -7.11 -2.58
CA ALA A 101 -13.00 -7.52 -1.46
C ALA A 101 -13.82 -7.99 -0.25
N LYS A 102 -14.94 -7.33 0.04
CA LYS A 102 -15.84 -7.72 1.12
C LYS A 102 -16.56 -9.03 0.83
N ASP A 103 -17.09 -9.19 -0.38
CA ASP A 103 -17.74 -10.44 -0.80
C ASP A 103 -16.77 -11.63 -0.67
N GLU A 104 -15.51 -11.42 -1.06
CA GLU A 104 -14.46 -12.42 -0.90
C GLU A 104 -14.14 -12.70 0.57
N LEU A 105 -14.04 -11.67 1.41
CA LEU A 105 -13.82 -11.83 2.86
C LEU A 105 -14.93 -12.65 3.51
N ILE A 106 -16.20 -12.37 3.17
CA ILE A 106 -17.37 -13.13 3.66
C ILE A 106 -17.28 -14.57 3.16
N ARG A 107 -16.95 -14.78 1.88
CA ARG A 107 -16.77 -16.10 1.30
C ARG A 107 -15.72 -16.89 2.09
N MET A 108 -14.55 -16.32 2.35
CA MET A 108 -13.47 -16.95 3.10
C MET A 108 -13.86 -17.27 4.55
N SER A 109 -14.57 -16.36 5.22
CA SER A 109 -15.04 -16.52 6.60
C SER A 109 -16.05 -17.68 6.75
N ASN A 110 -16.87 -17.93 5.73
CA ASN A 110 -17.85 -19.04 5.74
C ASN A 110 -17.23 -20.42 5.45
N TYR A 111 -15.92 -20.49 5.11
CA TYR A 111 -15.20 -21.74 4.89
C TYR A 111 -14.40 -22.21 6.13
N GLU A 112 -14.47 -21.47 7.25
CA GLU A 112 -14.06 -21.91 8.59
C GLU A 112 -15.21 -22.56 9.37
#